data_AF-A0A7S0M5M3-F1
#
_entry.id   AF-A0A7S0M5M3-F1
#
_cell.length_a   1.000
_cell.length_b   1.000
_cell.length_c   1.000
_cell.angle_alpha   90.00
_cell.angle_beta   90.00
_cell.angle_gamma   90.00
#
_symmetry.space_group_name_H-M   'P 1'
#
loop_
_entity.id
_entity.type
_entity.pdbx_description
1 polymer ?
#
loop_
_entity_poly.entity_id
_entity_poly.type
_entity_poly.pdbx_seq_one_letter_code
_entity_poly.pdbx_strand_id
1 'polypeptide(L)'
;DPIPSATETVHRASAVSPRSIATFANMRITTLVRLSQHAYDDEALGRSGIVCVSCEFDAPTPAPGDVAAFLYTLRTAGRGTVAVQCDGGSLGRTGTLCALH
;
A
#
# COMPACT_ATOMS: atom_id res chain seq x y z
N ASP A 1 19.64 -27.87 25.22
CA ASP A 1 19.72 -27.20 23.91
C ASP A 1 18.90 -25.92 23.89
N PRO A 2 19.50 -24.74 23.62
CA PRO A 2 18.73 -23.52 23.42
C PRO A 2 18.19 -23.49 21.99
N ILE A 3 16.91 -23.14 21.86
CA ILE A 3 16.19 -22.94 20.60
C ILE A 3 16.83 -21.75 19.87
N PRO A 4 17.18 -21.85 18.58
CA PRO A 4 17.71 -20.70 17.84
C PRO A 4 16.64 -19.61 17.79
N SER A 5 16.98 -18.45 18.37
CA SER A 5 16.18 -17.23 18.32
C SER A 5 15.88 -16.91 16.86
N ALA A 6 14.59 -16.85 16.51
CA ALA A 6 14.15 -16.41 15.20
C ALA A 6 14.75 -15.01 14.97
N THR A 7 15.62 -14.90 13.98
CA THR A 7 16.14 -13.62 13.51
C THR A 7 14.94 -12.85 12.97
N GLU A 8 14.45 -11.90 13.76
CA GLU A 8 13.42 -10.95 13.35
C GLU A 8 14.03 -10.12 12.22
N THR A 9 13.72 -10.49 10.98
CA THR A 9 14.15 -9.73 9.80
C THR A 9 13.37 -8.42 9.82
N VAL A 10 13.92 -7.41 10.48
CA VAL A 10 13.37 -6.05 10.47
C VAL A 10 13.49 -5.56 9.03
N HIS A 11 12.42 -5.71 8.25
CA HIS A 11 12.30 -5.11 6.93
C HIS A 11 12.32 -3.59 7.11
N ARG A 12 13.50 -2.98 6.97
CA ARG A 12 13.64 -1.52 7.02
C ARG A 12 12.74 -0.92 5.94
N ALA A 13 11.87 -0.02 6.37
CA ALA A 13 11.07 0.80 5.48
C ALA A 13 11.96 1.46 4.42
N SER A 14 11.55 1.32 3.15
CA SER A 14 12.24 1.97 2.05
C SER A 14 11.89 3.45 2.03
N ALA A 15 12.92 4.29 1.92
CA ALA A 15 12.74 5.73 1.80
C ALA A 15 11.92 6.04 0.54
N VAL A 16 10.87 6.86 0.69
CA VAL A 16 10.12 7.36 -0.45
C VAL A 16 10.89 8.51 -1.08
N SER A 17 11.17 8.41 -2.37
CA SER A 17 11.94 9.45 -3.05
C SER A 17 11.19 10.80 -3.02
N PRO A 18 11.88 11.95 -2.88
CA PRO A 18 11.25 13.26 -2.97
C PRO A 18 10.50 13.48 -4.29
N ARG A 19 10.97 12.86 -5.37
CA ARG A 19 10.31 12.89 -6.68
C ARG A 19 8.95 12.18 -6.65
N SER A 20 8.84 11.06 -5.94
CA SER A 20 7.57 10.33 -5.77
C SER A 20 6.57 11.18 -4.99
N ILE A 21 7.01 11.82 -3.90
CA ILE A 21 6.17 12.74 -3.10
C ILE A 21 5.68 13.91 -3.95
N ALA A 22 6.56 14.57 -4.71
CA ALA A 22 6.17 15.66 -5.60
C ALA A 22 5.18 15.20 -6.69
N THR A 23 5.37 13.98 -7.21
CA THR A 23 4.46 13.37 -8.18
C THR A 23 3.07 13.12 -7.57
N PHE A 24 3.03 12.59 -6.35
CA PHE A 24 1.77 12.39 -5.61
C PHE A 24 1.04 13.70 -5.34
N ALA A 25 1.74 14.75 -4.93
CA ALA A 25 1.16 16.07 -4.74
C ALA A 25 0.57 16.64 -6.05
N ASN A 26 1.31 16.55 -7.16
CA ASN A 26 0.84 17.03 -8.47
C ASN A 26 -0.40 16.28 -8.97
N MET A 27 -0.50 14.99 -8.68
CA MET A 27 -1.66 14.15 -9.05
C MET A 27 -2.80 14.22 -8.01
N ARG A 28 -2.66 15.06 -6.98
CA ARG A 28 -3.61 15.18 -5.87
C ARG A 28 -3.90 13.83 -5.21
N ILE A 29 -2.88 12.99 -5.09
CA ILE A 29 -2.97 11.74 -4.35
C ILE A 29 -3.04 12.06 -2.87
N THR A 30 -4.08 11.56 -2.22
CA THR A 30 -4.33 11.75 -0.78
C THR A 30 -4.27 10.45 -0.01
N THR A 31 -4.36 9.31 -0.72
CA THR A 31 -4.29 7.98 -0.12
C THR A 31 -3.43 7.07 -0.98
N LEU A 32 -2.51 6.36 -0.34
CA LEU A 32 -1.73 5.28 -0.93
C LEU A 32 -2.19 3.95 -0.32
N VAL A 33 -2.75 3.09 -1.15
CA VAL A 33 -3.12 1.72 -0.78
C VAL A 33 -1.99 0.78 -1.18
N ARG A 34 -1.47 0.02 -0.22
CA ARG A 34 -0.42 -0.99 -0.42
C ARG A 34 -1.04 -2.38 -0.43
N LEU A 35 -0.71 -3.17 -1.44
CA LEU A 35 -1.15 -4.56 -1.57
C LEU A 35 -0.05 -5.58 -1.26
N SER A 36 1.18 -5.11 -1.00
CA SER A 36 2.33 -5.95 -0.66
C SER A 36 2.98 -5.54 0.64
N GLN A 37 3.74 -6.46 1.23
CA GLN A 37 4.50 -6.30 2.48
C GLN A 37 5.64 -5.27 2.37
N HIS A 38 5.78 -4.58 1.24
CA HIS A 38 6.83 -3.59 1.05
C HIS A 38 6.58 -2.38 1.95
N ALA A 39 7.34 -2.29 3.04
CA ALA A 39 7.30 -1.16 3.94
C ALA A 39 7.92 0.08 3.26
N TYR A 40 7.16 1.18 3.23
CA TYR A 40 7.67 2.52 2.93
C TYR A 40 7.81 3.30 4.23
N ASP A 41 8.58 4.39 4.18
CA ASP A 41 8.56 5.39 5.24
C ASP A 41 7.20 6.11 5.25
N ASP A 42 6.24 5.51 5.97
CA ASP A 42 4.88 6.04 6.16
C ASP A 42 4.90 7.41 6.85
N GLU A 43 5.94 7.72 7.62
CA GLU A 43 6.09 9.02 8.27
C GLU A 43 6.36 10.12 7.24
N ALA A 44 7.24 9.87 6.26
CA ALA A 44 7.49 10.80 5.17
C ALA A 44 6.25 11.05 4.30
N LEU A 45 5.46 10.01 4.04
CA LEU A 45 4.18 10.13 3.32
C LEU A 45 3.15 10.90 4.15
N GLY A 46 3.04 10.61 5.44
CA GLY A 46 2.14 11.28 6.37
C GLY A 46 2.44 12.79 6.50
N ARG A 47 3.72 13.17 6.60
CA ARG A 47 4.14 14.59 6.58
C ARG A 47 3.77 15.32 5.29
N SER A 48 3.56 14.58 4.20
CA SER A 48 3.13 15.10 2.90
C SER A 48 1.62 15.12 2.72
N GLY A 49 0.85 14.76 3.76
CA GLY A 49 -0.61 14.69 3.73
C GLY A 49 -1.16 13.44 3.05
N ILE A 50 -0.34 12.40 2.86
CA ILE A 50 -0.75 11.14 2.22
C ILE A 50 -1.03 10.10 3.30
N VAL A 51 -2.26 9.62 3.34
CA VAL A 51 -2.65 8.51 4.21
C VAL A 51 -2.22 7.20 3.58
N CYS A 52 -1.48 6.38 4.34
CA CYS A 52 -1.06 5.06 3.89
C CYS A 52 -1.96 4.00 4.52
N VAL A 53 -2.54 3.13 3.69
CA VAL A 53 -3.39 2.02 4.13
C VAL A 53 -2.82 0.72 3.57
N SER A 54 -2.66 -0.27 4.44
CA SER A 54 -2.31 -1.63 4.00
C SER A 54 -3.59 -2.43 3.74
N CYS A 55 -3.66 -3.03 2.56
CA CYS A 55 -4.66 -4.00 2.14
C CYS A 55 -3.90 -5.20 1.53
N GLU A 56 -2.89 -5.68 2.25
CA GLU A 56 -2.04 -6.79 1.84
C GLU A 56 -2.84 -8.09 1.68
N PHE A 57 -2.59 -8.79 0.57
CA PHE A 57 -3.07 -10.17 0.36
C PHE A 57 -2.10 -10.91 -0.57
N ASP A 58 -1.76 -12.15 -0.23
CA ASP A 58 -0.76 -12.96 -0.97
C ASP A 58 -1.39 -13.96 -1.95
N ALA A 59 -2.72 -14.07 -1.95
CA ALA A 59 -3.42 -14.92 -2.91
C ALA A 59 -3.37 -14.32 -4.33
N PRO A 60 -3.33 -15.17 -5.39
CA PRO A 60 -3.39 -14.70 -6.78
C PRO A 60 -4.70 -14.00 -7.12
N THR A 61 -5.76 -14.23 -6.33
CA THR A 61 -7.05 -13.56 -6.42
C THR A 61 -7.43 -13.09 -5.01
N PRO A 62 -7.87 -11.84 -4.83
CA PRO A 62 -8.28 -11.35 -3.52
C PRO A 62 -9.50 -12.11 -3.02
N ALA A 63 -9.53 -12.44 -1.72
CA ALA A 63 -10.71 -12.99 -1.10
C ALA A 63 -11.80 -11.90 -0.97
N PRO A 64 -13.09 -12.28 -0.77
CA PRO A 64 -14.16 -11.30 -0.58
C PRO A 64 -13.88 -10.28 0.54
N GLY A 65 -13.19 -10.70 1.60
CA GLY A 65 -12.77 -9.81 2.69
C GLY A 65 -11.75 -8.75 2.25
N ASP A 66 -10.78 -9.12 1.42
CA ASP A 66 -9.76 -8.20 0.90
C ASP A 66 -10.39 -7.16 -0.03
N VAL A 67 -11.32 -7.61 -0.89
CA VAL A 67 -12.12 -6.72 -1.75
C VAL A 67 -12.95 -5.76 -0.91
N ALA A 68 -13.63 -6.24 0.14
CA ALA A 68 -14.43 -5.40 1.02
C ALA A 68 -13.58 -4.35 1.76
N ALA A 69 -12.40 -4.74 2.25
CA ALA A 69 -11.46 -3.84 2.91
C ALA A 69 -10.92 -2.76 1.94
N PHE A 70 -10.60 -3.15 0.71
CA PHE A 70 -10.19 -2.23 -0.35
C PHE A 70 -11.29 -1.22 -0.69
N LEU A 71 -12.52 -1.69 -0.95
CA LEU A 71 -13.67 -0.82 -1.26
C LEU A 71 -14.03 0.10 -0.10
N TYR A 72 -13.92 -0.37 1.14
CA TYR A 72 -14.10 0.45 2.32
C TYR A 72 -13.05 1.58 2.39
N THR A 73 -11.79 1.24 2.14
CA THR A 73 -10.69 2.22 2.09
C THR A 73 -10.97 3.31 1.05
N LEU A 74 -11.38 2.93 -0.16
CA LEU A 74 -11.73 3.89 -1.22
C LEU A 74 -12.87 4.83 -0.82
N ARG A 75 -13.90 4.32 -0.13
CA ARG A 75 -15.01 5.14 0.38
C ARG A 75 -14.55 6.12 1.46
N THR A 76 -13.57 5.74 2.27
CA THR A 76 -13.04 6.57 3.36
C THR A 76 -11.97 7.58 2.92
N ALA A 77 -11.31 7.34 1.78
CA ALA A 77 -10.27 8.21 1.23
C ALA A 77 -10.77 9.61 0.82
N GLY A 78 -12.09 9.83 0.79
CA GLY A 78 -12.68 11.14 0.52
C GLY A 78 -12.58 11.54 -0.95
N ARG A 79 -12.32 12.83 -1.22
CA ARG A 79 -12.39 13.44 -2.57
C ARG A 79 -11.05 13.49 -3.33
N GLY A 80 -9.98 12.88 -2.81
CA GLY A 80 -8.68 12.88 -3.47
C GLY A 80 -8.45 11.66 -4.38
N THR A 81 -7.34 11.69 -5.13
CA THR A 81 -6.91 10.53 -5.92
C THR A 81 -6.35 9.47 -4.99
N VAL A 82 -6.69 8.20 -5.25
CA VAL A 82 -6.11 7.05 -4.56
C VAL A 82 -5.07 6.41 -5.47
N ALA A 83 -3.84 6.26 -4.97
CA ALA A 83 -2.82 5.47 -5.63
C ALA A 83 -2.84 4.05 -5.05
N VAL A 84 -2.80 3.03 -5.91
CA VAL A 84 -2.73 1.62 -5.51
C VAL A 84 -1.39 1.07 -5.97
N GLN A 85 -0.65 0.48 -5.04
CA GLN A 85 0.68 -0.04 -5.28
C GLN A 85 0.78 -1.50 -4.84
N CYS A 86 1.50 -2.28 -5.65
CA CYS A 86 1.90 -3.65 -5.37
C CYS A 86 3.38 -3.82 -5.74
N ASP A 87 3.97 -4.97 -5.42
CA ASP A 87 5.31 -5.30 -5.93
C ASP A 87 5.30 -5.49 -7.45
N GLY A 88 6.44 -5.28 -8.11
CA GLY A 88 6.56 -5.30 -9.58
C GLY A 88 6.09 -6.59 -10.26
N GLY A 89 6.04 -7.71 -9.53
CA GLY A 89 5.48 -8.98 -10.02
C GLY A 89 3.95 -9.11 -9.91
N SER A 90 3.23 -8.06 -9.50
CA SER A 90 1.85 -8.15 -9.04
C SER A 90 0.86 -7.19 -9.71
N LEU A 91 1.17 -6.76 -10.93
CA LEU A 91 0.27 -5.95 -11.76
C LEU A 91 -1.15 -6.53 -11.83
N GLY A 92 -1.29 -7.86 -11.82
CA GLY A 92 -2.58 -8.54 -11.78
C GLY A 92 -3.41 -8.28 -10.52
N ARG A 93 -2.76 -8.15 -9.34
CA ARG A 93 -3.43 -7.83 -8.07
C ARG A 93 -4.02 -6.43 -8.09
N THR A 94 -3.22 -5.45 -8.49
CA THR A 94 -3.66 -4.05 -8.66
C THR A 94 -4.77 -3.94 -9.70
N GLY A 95 -4.61 -4.57 -10.86
CA GLY A 95 -5.62 -4.55 -11.92
C GLY A 95 -6.96 -5.16 -11.48
N THR A 96 -6.92 -6.30 -10.77
CA THR A 96 -8.13 -6.97 -10.29
C THR A 96 -8.93 -6.09 -9.33
N LEU A 97 -8.27 -5.48 -8.34
CA LEU A 97 -8.96 -4.62 -7.37
C LEU A 97 -9.49 -3.33 -8.02
N CYS A 98 -8.69 -2.68 -8.88
CA CYS A 98 -9.13 -1.46 -9.58
C CYS A 98 -10.29 -1.72 -10.55
N ALA A 99 -10.41 -2.92 -11.12
CA ALA A 99 -11.52 -3.26 -12.02
C ALA A 99 -12.86 -3.52 -11.32
N LEU A 100 -12.86 -3.74 -9.99
CA LEU A 100 -14.06 -3.98 -9.19
C LEU A 100 -14.70 -2.69 -8.64
N HIS A 101 -14.03 -1.55 -8.81
CA HIS A 101 -14.57 -0.22 -8.52
C HIS A 101 -15.22 0.37 -9.77
#